data_AF-A0A1M5X3Q1-F1
#
_entry.id   AF-A0A1M5X3Q1-F1
#
_cell.length_a   1.000
_cell.length_b   1.000
_cell.length_c   1.000
_cell.angle_alpha   90.00
_cell.angle_beta   90.00
_cell.angle_gamma   90.00
#
_symmetry.space_group_name_H-M   'P 1'
#
loop_
_entity.id
_entity.type
_entity.pdbx_description
1 polymer ?
#
loop_
_entity_poly.entity_id
_entity_poly.type
_entity_poly.pdbx_seq_one_letter_code
_entity_poly.pdbx_strand_id
1 'polypeptide(L)' 'MSPKVLNTLKWTHRAGLVFLAIGLALYAVSPAEHDVGRMVVMASCLGLGLVLIAPWPIALFLRWAQSQSPGN' A
#
# COMPACT_ATOMS: atom_id res chain seq x y z
N MET A 1 1.89 17.21 -11.62
CA MET A 1 0.98 16.06 -11.37
C MET A 1 -0.41 16.59 -11.00
N SER A 2 -1.48 16.08 -11.60
CA SER A 2 -2.84 16.61 -11.34
C SER A 2 -3.27 16.36 -9.88
N PRO A 3 -3.94 17.33 -9.20
CA PRO A 3 -4.44 17.15 -7.84
C PRO A 3 -5.34 15.93 -7.67
N LYS A 4 -6.11 15.59 -8.72
CA LYS A 4 -6.98 14.41 -8.75
C LYS A 4 -6.19 13.11 -8.63
N VAL A 5 -5.12 12.98 -9.41
CA VAL A 5 -4.24 11.79 -9.40
C VAL A 5 -3.60 11.62 -8.02
N LEU A 6 -3.11 12.71 -7.43
CA LEU A 6 -2.53 12.68 -6.09
C LEU A 6 -3.57 12.21 -5.05
N ASN A 7 -4.79 12.77 -5.09
CA ASN A 7 -5.83 12.35 -4.16
C ASN A 7 -6.23 10.87 -4.32
N THR A 8 -6.29 10.37 -5.56
CA THR A 8 -6.53 8.95 -5.84
C THR A 8 -5.44 8.07 -5.22
N LEU A 9 -4.16 8.38 -5.46
CA LEU A 9 -3.05 7.59 -4.89
C LEU A 9 -3.07 7.60 -3.36
N LYS A 10 -3.45 8.72 -2.73
CA LYS A 10 -3.59 8.81 -1.27
C LYS A 10 -4.67 7.87 -0.75
N TRP A 11 -5.81 7.81 -1.42
CA TRP A 11 -6.89 6.89 -1.08
C TRP A 11 -6.49 5.43 -1.31
N THR A 12 -5.83 5.14 -2.43
CA THR A 12 -5.29 3.81 -2.73
C THR A 12 -4.27 3.36 -1.67
N HIS A 13 -3.38 4.25 -1.22
CA HIS A 13 -2.42 3.95 -0.16
C HIS A 13 -3.11 3.64 1.18
N ARG A 14 -4.15 4.39 1.54
CA ARG A 14 -4.97 4.10 2.73
C ARG A 14 -5.65 2.73 2.63
N ALA A 15 -6.20 2.39 1.46
CA ALA A 15 -6.75 1.07 1.22
C ALA A 15 -5.68 -0.02 1.37
N GLY A 16 -4.49 0.19 0.80
CA GLY A 16 -3.35 -0.72 0.96
C GLY A 16 -2.93 -0.94 2.41
N LEU A 17 -2.92 0.12 3.23
CA LEU A 17 -2.66 0.01 4.68
C LEU A 17 -3.71 -0.83 5.41
N VAL A 18 -4.98 -0.71 5.05
CA VAL A 18 -6.05 -1.55 5.61
C VAL A 18 -5.83 -3.02 5.23
N PHE A 19 -5.52 -3.31 3.96
CA PHE A 19 -5.21 -4.66 3.51
C PHE A 19 -3.99 -5.26 4.23
N LEU A 20 -2.95 -4.46 4.43
CA LEU A 20 -1.75 -4.88 5.16
C LEU A 20 -2.07 -5.15 6.64
N ALA A 21 -2.83 -4.27 7.29
CA ALA A 21 -3.25 -4.45 8.68
C ALA A 21 -4.11 -5.71 8.87
N ILE A 22 -5.03 -5.99 7.94
CA ILE A 22 -5.83 -7.21 7.94
C ILE A 22 -4.94 -8.44 7.75
N GLY A 23 -4.01 -8.43 6.79
CA GLY A 23 -3.07 -9.53 6.57
C GLY A 23 -2.19 -9.82 7.79
N LEU A 24 -1.69 -8.77 8.46
CA LEU A 24 -0.93 -8.89 9.71
C LEU A 24 -1.76 -9.39 10.87
N ALA A 25 -3.01 -8.91 11.00
CA ALA A 25 -3.94 -9.40 12.00
C ALA A 25 -4.20 -10.90 11.79
N LEU A 26 -4.51 -11.32 10.55
CA LEU A 26 -4.70 -12.73 10.21
C LEU A 26 -3.46 -13.57 10.55
N TYR A 27 -2.26 -13.07 10.27
CA TYR A 27 -1.01 -13.73 10.67
C TYR A 27 -0.91 -13.91 12.20
N ALA A 28 -1.21 -12.86 12.98
CA ALA A 28 -1.06 -12.86 14.43
C ALA A 28 -2.04 -13.80 15.17
N VAL A 29 -3.25 -14.01 14.63
CA VAL A 29 -4.25 -14.94 15.22
C VAL A 29 -4.23 -16.34 14.62
N SER A 30 -3.35 -16.64 13.65
CA SER A 30 -3.33 -17.95 13.01
C SER A 30 -2.37 -18.92 13.71
N PRO A 31 -2.86 -20.04 14.29
CA PRO A 31 -2.01 -21.19 14.51
C PRO A 31 -1.56 -21.67 13.12
N ALA A 32 -0.24 -21.76 12.92
CA ALA A 32 0.40 -21.79 11.61
C ALA A 32 0.17 -23.08 10.80
N GLU A 33 -0.59 -24.06 11.30
CA GLU A 33 -0.21 -25.43 11.00
C GLU A 33 -0.97 -26.12 9.84
N HIS A 34 -2.23 -25.84 9.49
CA HIS A 34 -2.93 -26.73 8.54
C HIS A 34 -3.97 -26.13 7.56
N ASP A 35 -4.07 -24.81 7.40
CA ASP A 35 -5.07 -24.22 6.48
C ASP A 35 -4.42 -23.43 5.32
N VAL A 36 -4.25 -24.12 4.18
CA VAL A 36 -3.71 -23.55 2.93
C VAL A 36 -4.59 -22.39 2.42
N GLY A 37 -5.91 -22.47 2.61
CA GLY A 37 -6.84 -21.41 2.18
C GLY A 37 -6.58 -20.10 2.93
N ARG A 38 -6.43 -20.18 4.25
CA ARG A 38 -6.04 -19.02 5.07
C ARG A 38 -4.67 -18.47 4.70
N MET A 39 -3.69 -19.35 4.42
CA MET A 39 -2.36 -18.91 3.98
C MET A 39 -2.43 -18.12 2.67
N VAL A 40 -3.23 -18.57 1.70
CA VAL A 40 -3.42 -17.86 0.42
C VAL A 40 -4.10 -16.51 0.63
N VAL A 41 -5.13 -16.43 1.46
CA VAL A 41 -5.82 -15.16 1.77
C VAL A 41 -4.87 -14.19 2.46
N MET A 42 -4.10 -14.65 3.45
CA MET A 42 -3.11 -13.85 4.15
C MET A 42 -2.04 -13.31 3.20
N ALA A 43 -1.43 -14.18 2.40
CA ALA A 43 -0.41 -13.80 1.42
C ALA A 43 -0.96 -12.81 0.37
N SER A 44 -2.20 -13.01 -0.07
CA SER A 44 -2.86 -12.09 -1.01
C SER A 44 -3.12 -10.73 -0.38
N CYS A 45 -3.61 -10.67 0.87
CA CYS A 45 -3.84 -9.41 1.59
C CYS A 45 -2.53 -8.65 1.83
N LEU A 46 -1.47 -9.34 2.25
CA LEU A 46 -0.15 -8.73 2.47
C LEU A 46 0.45 -8.24 1.14
N GLY A 47 0.46 -9.08 0.11
CA GLY A 47 1.00 -8.74 -1.21
C GLY A 47 0.27 -7.56 -1.85
N LEU A 48 -1.06 -7.62 -1.92
CA LEU A 48 -1.87 -6.51 -2.46
C LEU A 48 -1.73 -5.25 -1.61
N GLY A 49 -1.73 -5.37 -0.28
CA GLY A 49 -1.52 -4.25 0.62
C GLY A 49 -0.22 -3.50 0.33
N LEU A 50 0.90 -4.23 0.21
CA LEU A 50 2.21 -3.65 -0.11
C LEU A 50 2.24 -3.00 -1.50
N VAL A 51 1.67 -3.64 -2.51
CA VAL A 51 1.60 -3.10 -3.88
C VAL A 51 0.80 -1.79 -3.92
N LEU A 52 -0.32 -1.71 -3.20
CA LEU A 52 -1.17 -0.51 -3.14
C LEU A 52 -0.53 0.64 -2.33
N ILE A 53 0.36 0.33 -1.38
CA ILE A 53 1.07 1.32 -0.56
C ILE A 53 2.16 2.05 -1.36
N ALA A 54 2.89 1.33 -2.22
CA ALA A 54 4.12 1.82 -2.87
C ALA A 54 3.97 3.10 -3.74
N PRO A 55 2.90 3.31 -4.55
CA PRO A 55 2.84 4.42 -5.50
C PRO A 55 2.76 5.82 -4.84
N TRP A 56 2.13 5.92 -3.66
CA TRP A 56 1.86 7.21 -3.02
C TRP A 56 3.12 7.93 -2.52
N PRO A 57 4.02 7.30 -1.73
CA PRO A 57 5.27 7.91 -1.32
C PRO A 57 6.14 8.33 -2.51
N ILE A 58 6.18 7.52 -3.56
CA ILE A 58 6.93 7.82 -4.80
C ILE A 58 6.37 9.10 -5.45
N ALA A 59 5.05 9.21 -5.57
CA ALA A 59 4.41 10.40 -6.12
C ALA A 59 4.70 11.66 -5.28
N LEU A 60 4.73 11.55 -3.95
CA LEU A 60 5.12 12.65 -3.06
C LEU A 60 6.57 13.07 -3.28
N PHE A 61 7.48 12.10 -3.36
CA PHE A 61 8.90 12.36 -3.61
C PHE A 61 9.12 13.06 -4.96
N LEU A 62 8.49 12.59 -6.03
CA LEU A 62 8.56 13.21 -7.35
C LEU A 62 8.00 14.64 -7.35
N ARG A 63 6.88 14.86 -6.66
CA ARG A 63 6.30 16.19 -6.51
C ARG A 63 7.23 17.14 -5.75
N TRP A 64 7.86 16.65 -4.69
CA TRP A 64 8.85 17.40 -3.95
C TRP A 64 10.06 17.73 -4.84
N ALA A 65 10.61 16.76 -5.57
CA ALA A 65 11.72 16.99 -6.48
C ALA A 65 11.40 18.05 -7.55
N GLN A 66 10.18 18.02 -8.10
CA GLN A 66 9.70 19.04 -9.05
C GLN A 66 9.62 20.45 -8.44
N SER A 67 9.27 20.58 -7.14
CA SER A 67 9.26 21.90 -6.48
C SER A 67 10.66 22.40 -6.12
N GLN A 68 11.66 21.51 -6.05
CA GLN A 68 13.06 21.84 -5.79
C GLN A 68 13.85 22.25 -7.04
N SER A 69 13.22 22.27 -8.21
CA SER A 69 13.80 22.83 -9.44
C SER A 69 13.14 24.19 -9.69
N PRO A 70 13.62 25.28 -9.05
CA PRO A 70 13.27 26.62 -9.49
C PRO A 70 13.72 26.74 -10.95
N GLY A 71 12.86 27.26 -11.81
CA GLY A 71 13.10 27.30 -13.25
C GLY A 71 14.48 27.84 -13.62
N ASN A 72 15.05 27.22 -14.64
CA ASN A 72 15.73 27.95 -15.70
C ASN A 72 14.77 28.92 -16.40
#